data_AF-A0A436RYQ4-F1
#
_entry.id   AF-A0A436RYQ4-F1
#
_cell.length_a   1.000
_cell.length_b   1.000
_cell.length_c   1.000
_cell.angle_alpha   90.00
_cell.angle_beta   90.00
_cell.angle_gamma   90.00
#
_symmetry.space_group_name_H-M   'P 1'
#
loop_
_entity.id
_entity.type
_entity.pdbx_description
1 polymer ?
#
loop_
_entity_poly.entity_id
_entity_poly.type
_entity_poly.pdbx_seq_one_letter_code
_entity_poly.pdbx_strand_id
1 'polypeptide(L)'
;MKLRLLSAALCTGVALGFAHPALSAEKAQDFVNKAAEGGIFEVESSKIVQGKAKDQAVNEFAQKMITDHGAANAKLQSIAGEQKLQIPAETDAKHKSDLEALKSANGSADQSYVKMQQDAHANAVKLFQD
;
A
#
# COMPACT_ATOMS: atom_id res chain seq x y z
N MET A 1 -11.30 -39.69 -62.61
CA MET A 1 -12.65 -39.50 -62.03
C MET A 1 -12.68 -40.19 -60.67
N LYS A 2 -12.79 -39.42 -59.57
CA LYS A 2 -13.31 -39.73 -58.20
C LYS A 2 -12.77 -41.02 -57.50
N LEU A 3 -12.39 -41.07 -56.22
CA LEU A 3 -12.82 -40.29 -55.05
C LEU A 3 -11.80 -40.44 -53.90
N ARG A 4 -11.65 -39.36 -53.13
CA ARG A 4 -10.84 -39.19 -51.89
C ARG A 4 -11.63 -39.67 -50.66
N LEU A 5 -10.94 -39.82 -49.52
CA LEU A 5 -11.24 -39.22 -48.18
C LEU A 5 -10.71 -40.14 -47.06
N LEU A 6 -9.56 -39.84 -46.46
CA LEU A 6 -9.30 -38.91 -45.33
C LEU A 6 -9.62 -39.53 -43.95
N SER A 7 -8.57 -40.01 -43.29
CA SER A 7 -8.50 -40.12 -41.82
C SER A 7 -8.35 -38.71 -41.23
N ALA A 8 -9.13 -38.36 -40.22
CA ALA A 8 -8.86 -37.20 -39.38
C ALA A 8 -9.26 -37.50 -37.94
N ALA A 9 -8.33 -37.16 -37.05
CA ALA A 9 -8.28 -37.49 -35.65
C ALA A 9 -9.40 -36.84 -34.81
N LEU A 10 -9.69 -37.55 -33.72
CA LEU A 10 -10.43 -37.09 -32.55
C LEU A 10 -9.74 -35.86 -31.94
N CYS A 11 -10.39 -34.70 -31.98
CA CYS A 11 -10.03 -33.54 -31.18
C CYS A 11 -10.99 -33.43 -29.99
N THR A 12 -10.61 -34.01 -28.86
CA THR A 12 -11.17 -33.66 -27.55
C THR A 12 -10.68 -32.26 -27.17
N GLY A 13 -11.57 -31.27 -27.24
CA GLY A 13 -11.29 -29.91 -26.80
C GLY A 13 -11.23 -29.84 -25.27
N VAL A 14 -10.02 -29.77 -24.71
CA VAL A 14 -9.82 -29.30 -23.33
C VAL A 14 -9.62 -27.79 -23.40
N ALA A 15 -10.65 -27.03 -23.01
CA ALA A 15 -10.50 -25.60 -22.77
C ALA A 15 -9.62 -25.39 -21.53
N LEU A 16 -8.35 -25.07 -21.77
CA LEU A 16 -7.41 -24.62 -20.73
C LEU A 16 -7.91 -23.29 -20.16
N GLY A 17 -8.33 -23.29 -18.90
CA GLY A 17 -8.72 -22.10 -18.15
C GLY A 17 -7.52 -21.19 -17.87
N PHE A 18 -7.28 -20.22 -18.75
CA PHE A 18 -6.36 -19.10 -18.50
C PHE A 18 -7.09 -17.97 -17.77
N ALA A 19 -7.37 -18.15 -16.48
CA ALA A 19 -7.96 -17.10 -15.63
C ALA A 19 -6.99 -16.52 -14.57
N HIS A 20 -5.72 -16.92 -14.56
CA HIS A 20 -4.83 -16.70 -13.40
C HIS A 20 -3.93 -15.44 -13.40
N PRO A 21 -3.47 -14.86 -14.54
CA PRO A 21 -2.55 -13.72 -14.49
C PRO A 21 -3.20 -12.40 -14.04
N ALA A 22 -4.42 -12.12 -14.50
CA ALA A 22 -5.11 -10.86 -14.21
C ALA A 22 -5.48 -10.75 -12.73
N LEU A 23 -5.99 -11.82 -12.11
CA LEU A 23 -6.31 -11.84 -10.68
C LEU A 23 -5.08 -11.59 -9.78
N SER A 24 -3.90 -12.06 -10.19
CA SER A 24 -2.65 -11.80 -9.47
C SER A 24 -2.18 -10.35 -9.61
N ALA A 25 -2.37 -9.73 -10.78
CA ALA A 25 -2.01 -8.34 -11.01
C ALA A 25 -2.91 -7.37 -10.22
N GLU A 26 -4.21 -7.63 -10.18
CA GLU A 26 -5.16 -6.85 -9.38
C GLU A 26 -4.83 -6.90 -7.88
N LYS A 27 -4.51 -8.09 -7.36
CA LYS A 27 -4.06 -8.25 -5.95
C LYS A 27 -2.77 -7.50 -5.66
N ALA A 28 -1.79 -7.55 -6.58
CA ALA A 28 -0.54 -6.82 -6.42
C ALA A 28 -0.77 -5.29 -6.45
N GLN A 29 -1.63 -4.81 -7.35
CA GLN A 29 -1.97 -3.39 -7.44
C GLN A 29 -2.70 -2.90 -6.18
N ASP A 30 -3.64 -3.68 -5.65
CA ASP A 30 -4.36 -3.38 -4.41
C ASP A 30 -3.40 -3.32 -3.20
N PHE A 31 -2.47 -4.28 -3.11
CA PHE A 31 -1.44 -4.27 -2.07
C PHE A 31 -0.56 -3.01 -2.17
N VAL A 32 -0.06 -2.68 -3.37
CA VAL A 32 0.78 -1.49 -3.59
C VAL A 32 0.04 -0.21 -3.24
N ASN A 33 -1.24 -0.08 -3.62
CA ASN A 33 -2.04 1.10 -3.30
C ASN A 33 -2.15 1.28 -1.77
N LYS A 34 -2.59 0.24 -1.06
CA LYS A 34 -2.79 0.30 0.40
C LYS A 34 -1.49 0.53 1.16
N ALA A 35 -0.41 -0.14 0.75
CA ALA A 35 0.91 0.02 1.35
C ALA A 35 1.45 1.45 1.14
N ALA A 36 1.28 2.00 -0.06
CA ALA A 36 1.70 3.37 -0.36
C ALA A 36 0.87 4.41 0.40
N GLU A 37 -0.46 4.27 0.43
CA GLU A 37 -1.34 5.18 1.19
C GLU A 37 -0.99 5.18 2.68
N GLY A 38 -0.89 4.00 3.30
CA GLY A 38 -0.48 3.88 4.70
C GLY A 38 0.90 4.46 4.98
N GLY A 39 1.90 4.14 4.15
CA GLY A 39 3.25 4.65 4.31
C GLY A 39 3.37 6.16 4.11
N ILE A 40 2.60 6.75 3.18
CA ILE A 40 2.53 8.21 3.02
C ILE A 40 1.92 8.83 4.28
N PHE A 41 0.81 8.29 4.78
CA PHE A 41 0.17 8.76 6.00
C PHE A 41 1.12 8.73 7.21
N GLU A 42 1.85 7.62 7.40
CA GLU A 42 2.76 7.44 8.52
C GLU A 42 3.90 8.45 8.51
N VAL A 43 4.46 8.76 7.34
CA VAL A 43 5.50 9.78 7.19
C VAL A 43 4.95 11.19 7.40
N GLU A 44 3.82 11.54 6.77
CA GLU A 44 3.26 12.89 6.85
C GLU A 44 2.74 13.21 8.26
N SER A 45 2.08 12.26 8.93
CA SER A 45 1.65 12.42 10.33
C SER A 45 2.83 12.63 11.27
N SER A 46 3.94 11.93 11.03
CA SER A 46 5.17 12.07 11.81
C SER A 46 5.84 13.43 11.60
N LYS A 47 5.88 13.96 10.37
CA LYS A 47 6.36 15.31 10.09
C LYS A 47 5.52 16.39 10.78
N ILE A 48 4.21 16.18 10.92
CA ILE A 48 3.33 17.16 11.58
C ILE A 48 3.72 17.36 13.04
N VAL A 49 4.08 16.28 13.75
CA VAL A 49 4.37 16.30 15.20
C VAL A 49 5.85 16.45 15.55
N GLN A 50 6.77 16.15 14.62
CA GLN A 50 8.20 16.31 14.83
C GLN A 50 8.54 17.75 15.25
N GLY A 51 9.24 17.91 16.37
CA GLY A 51 9.61 19.20 16.96
C GLY A 51 8.46 19.94 17.66
N LYS A 52 7.24 19.41 17.63
CA LYS A 52 6.04 20.00 18.26
C LYS A 52 5.45 19.14 19.38
N ALA A 53 5.75 17.84 19.37
CA ALA A 53 5.32 16.92 20.42
C ALA A 53 5.92 17.33 21.77
N LYS A 54 5.14 17.17 22.84
CA LYS A 54 5.58 17.55 24.20
C LYS A 54 6.48 16.49 24.82
N ASP A 55 6.19 15.23 24.53
CA ASP A 55 7.00 14.10 24.92
C ASP A 55 8.19 13.92 23.96
N GLN A 56 9.40 13.85 24.52
CA GLN A 56 10.62 13.60 23.75
C GLN A 56 10.58 12.24 23.05
N ALA A 57 10.02 11.20 23.69
CA ALA A 57 9.91 9.87 23.10
C ALA A 57 9.02 9.88 21.84
N VAL A 58 7.98 10.73 21.83
CA VAL A 58 7.12 10.92 20.66
C VAL A 58 7.88 11.60 19.52
N ASN A 59 8.70 12.61 19.81
CA ASN A 59 9.56 13.24 18.80
C ASN A 59 10.57 12.24 18.21
N GLU A 60 11.22 11.44 19.06
CA GLU A 60 12.17 10.44 18.61
C GLU A 60 11.49 9.32 17.81
N PHE A 61 10.27 8.95 18.16
CA PHE A 61 9.48 7.99 17.38
C PHE A 61 9.12 8.58 16.01
N ALA A 62 8.63 9.82 15.96
CA ALA A 62 8.33 10.51 14.71
C ALA A 62 9.54 10.62 13.78
N GLN A 63 10.73 10.89 14.32
CA GLN A 63 11.96 10.91 13.52
C GLN A 63 12.28 9.53 12.91
N LYS A 64 12.10 8.45 13.67
CA LYS A 64 12.30 7.08 13.16
C LYS A 64 11.29 6.78 12.06
N MET A 65 10.01 7.10 12.28
CA MET A 65 8.96 6.91 11.27
C MET A 65 9.27 7.64 9.96
N ILE A 66 9.71 8.90 10.01
CA ILE A 66 10.10 9.65 8.81
C ILE A 66 11.25 8.95 8.06
N THR A 67 12.21 8.41 8.80
CA THR A 67 13.42 7.79 8.24
C THR A 67 13.10 6.42 7.64
N ASP A 68 12.55 5.53 8.44
CA ASP A 68 12.37 4.12 8.10
C ASP A 68 11.26 3.95 7.06
N HIS A 69 10.11 4.59 7.28
CA HIS A 69 9.00 4.51 6.32
C HIS A 69 9.24 5.37 5.08
N GLY A 70 10.01 6.46 5.19
CA GLY A 70 10.48 7.19 4.01
C GLY A 70 11.32 6.29 3.08
N ALA A 71 12.23 5.49 3.65
CA ALA A 71 13.02 4.52 2.89
C ALA A 71 12.16 3.37 2.34
N ALA A 72 11.20 2.87 3.12
CA ALA A 72 10.27 1.83 2.67
C ALA A 72 9.40 2.32 1.49
N ASN A 73 8.86 3.53 1.56
CA ASN A 73 8.07 4.14 0.48
C ASN A 73 8.89 4.29 -0.81
N ALA A 74 10.13 4.75 -0.71
CA ALA A 74 11.02 4.85 -1.86
C ALA A 74 11.31 3.48 -2.49
N LYS A 75 11.49 2.44 -1.65
CA LYS A 75 11.70 1.08 -2.14
C LYS A 75 10.44 0.51 -2.81
N LEU A 76 9.27 0.72 -2.23
CA LEU A 76 7.98 0.34 -2.82
C LEU A 76 7.78 1.01 -4.19
N GLN A 77 8.09 2.31 -4.31
CA GLN A 77 8.01 3.03 -5.58
C GLN A 77 8.92 2.43 -6.67
N SER A 78 10.15 2.05 -6.32
CA SER A 78 11.07 1.36 -7.25
C SER A 78 10.49 0.03 -7.72
N ILE A 79 10.02 -0.81 -6.78
CA ILE A 79 9.46 -2.13 -7.09
C ILE A 79 8.20 -1.99 -7.95
N ALA A 80 7.31 -1.06 -7.61
CA ALA A 80 6.10 -0.80 -8.38
C ALA A 80 6.44 -0.39 -9.82
N GLY A 81 7.43 0.49 -10.01
CA GLY A 81 7.90 0.88 -11.33
C GLY A 81 8.42 -0.30 -12.16
N GLU A 82 9.24 -1.18 -11.57
CA GLU A 82 9.75 -2.40 -12.21
C GLU A 82 8.61 -3.35 -12.62
N GLN A 83 7.58 -3.45 -11.78
CA GLN A 83 6.40 -4.29 -12.01
C GLN A 83 5.30 -3.59 -12.84
N LYS A 84 5.53 -2.34 -13.28
CA LYS A 84 4.57 -1.50 -14.01
C LYS A 84 3.26 -1.26 -13.25
N LEU A 85 3.32 -1.29 -11.92
CA LEU A 85 2.22 -0.96 -11.02
C LEU A 85 2.19 0.55 -10.77
N GLN A 86 0.99 1.07 -10.52
CA GLN A 86 0.81 2.48 -10.18
C GLN A 86 1.02 2.71 -8.69
N ILE A 87 1.51 3.90 -8.33
CA ILE A 87 1.64 4.37 -6.95
C ILE A 87 0.76 5.62 -6.80
N PRO A 88 -0.11 5.70 -5.77
CA PRO A 88 -0.85 6.92 -5.49
C PRO A 88 0.12 8.04 -5.06
N ALA A 89 -0.15 9.26 -5.51
CA ALA A 89 0.66 10.44 -5.18
C ALA A 89 0.40 10.97 -3.75
N GLU A 90 -0.70 10.55 -3.14
CA GLU A 90 -1.19 11.01 -1.86
C GLU A 90 -1.90 9.86 -1.14
N THR A 91 -2.11 10.01 0.15
CA THR A 91 -2.87 9.02 0.94
C THR A 91 -4.37 9.09 0.66
N ASP A 92 -5.11 8.07 1.08
CA ASP A 92 -6.58 8.01 0.94
C ASP A 92 -7.32 9.13 1.71
N ALA A 93 -8.62 9.28 1.44
CA ALA A 93 -9.46 10.31 2.03
C ALA A 93 -9.57 10.24 3.57
N LYS A 94 -9.57 9.04 4.15
CA LYS A 94 -9.65 8.87 5.61
C LYS A 94 -8.36 9.38 6.24
N HIS A 95 -7.21 8.93 5.74
CA HIS A 95 -5.91 9.36 6.22
C HIS A 95 -5.68 10.86 6.01
N LYS A 96 -6.16 11.46 4.91
CA LYS A 96 -6.16 12.93 4.75
C LYS A 96 -6.95 13.63 5.86
N SER A 97 -8.14 13.14 6.18
CA SER A 97 -8.93 13.68 7.29
C SER A 97 -8.19 13.57 8.63
N ASP A 98 -7.53 12.43 8.87
CA ASP A 98 -6.74 12.20 10.09
C ASP A 98 -5.55 13.17 10.18
N LEU A 99 -4.86 13.44 9.06
CA LEU A 99 -3.79 14.43 8.98
C LEU A 99 -4.29 15.86 9.27
N GLU A 100 -5.42 16.25 8.70
CA GLU A 100 -6.00 17.59 8.94
C GLU A 100 -6.46 17.76 10.39
N ALA A 101 -7.05 16.71 10.99
CA ALA A 101 -7.40 16.70 12.41
C ALA A 101 -6.14 16.82 13.29
N LEU A 102 -5.07 16.10 12.95
CA LEU A 102 -3.80 16.16 13.67
C LEU A 102 -3.15 17.56 13.57
N LYS A 103 -3.14 18.18 12.39
CA LYS A 103 -2.65 19.55 12.18
C LYS A 103 -3.43 20.59 12.98
N SER A 104 -4.75 20.39 13.10
CA SER A 104 -5.68 21.33 13.75
C SER A 104 -5.82 21.09 15.25
N ALA A 105 -5.09 20.14 15.83
CA ALA A 105 -5.19 19.79 17.23
C ALA A 105 -4.77 20.98 18.12
N ASN A 106 -5.69 21.44 18.98
CA ASN A 106 -5.39 22.41 20.01
C ASN A 106 -4.79 21.69 21.23
N GLY A 107 -3.59 22.08 21.66
CA GLY A 107 -2.90 21.42 22.77
C GLY A 107 -1.92 20.35 22.31
N SER A 108 -1.72 19.30 23.13
CA SER A 108 -0.76 18.24 22.77
C SER A 108 -1.33 17.32 21.70
N ALA A 109 -0.57 17.07 20.63
CA ALA A 109 -0.92 16.11 19.59
C ALA A 109 -0.43 14.68 19.89
N ASP A 110 0.35 14.50 20.97
CA ASP A 110 1.09 13.28 21.27
C ASP A 110 0.22 12.02 21.32
N GLN A 111 -0.88 12.06 22.10
CA GLN A 111 -1.77 10.91 22.27
C GLN A 111 -2.49 10.55 20.97
N SER A 112 -3.00 11.55 20.25
CA SER A 112 -3.68 11.34 18.97
C SER A 112 -2.73 10.73 17.95
N TYR A 113 -1.50 11.24 17.87
CA TYR A 113 -0.47 10.72 16.98
C TYR A 113 -0.09 9.28 17.31
N VAL A 114 0.18 8.96 18.59
CA VAL A 114 0.51 7.58 19.00
C VAL A 114 -0.62 6.62 18.64
N LYS A 115 -1.88 7.02 18.86
CA LYS A 115 -3.04 6.19 18.50
C LYS A 115 -3.14 5.97 16.99
N MET A 116 -2.98 7.03 16.21
CA MET A 116 -2.98 6.96 14.74
C MET A 116 -1.88 6.03 14.22
N GLN A 117 -0.69 6.08 14.81
CA GLN A 117 0.44 5.23 14.44
C GLN A 117 0.20 3.76 14.79
N GLN A 118 -0.37 3.47 15.96
CA GLN A 118 -0.77 2.10 16.32
C GLN A 118 -1.79 1.52 15.34
N ASP A 119 -2.81 2.30 14.97
CA ASP A 119 -3.83 1.86 14.03
C ASP A 119 -3.25 1.63 12.62
N ALA A 120 -2.38 2.52 12.16
CA ALA A 120 -1.69 2.37 10.88
C ALA A 120 -0.83 1.10 10.85
N HIS A 121 -0.01 0.85 11.88
CA HIS A 121 0.80 -0.36 11.96
C HIS A 121 -0.05 -1.63 12.07
N ALA A 122 -1.17 -1.60 12.81
CA ALA A 122 -2.08 -2.75 12.88
C ALA A 122 -2.70 -3.07 11.51
N ASN A 123 -3.11 -2.05 10.76
CA ASN A 123 -3.60 -2.21 9.40
C ASN A 123 -2.51 -2.73 8.45
N ALA A 124 -1.27 -2.25 8.59
CA ALA A 124 -0.14 -2.74 7.82
C ALA A 124 0.13 -4.23 8.11
N VAL A 125 0.17 -4.65 9.38
CA VAL A 125 0.33 -6.08 9.74
C VAL A 125 -0.74 -6.94 9.08
N LYS A 126 -2.00 -6.49 9.12
CA LYS A 126 -3.10 -7.20 8.45
C LYS A 126 -2.86 -7.27 6.94
N LEU A 127 -2.52 -6.16 6.29
CA LEU A 127 -2.26 -6.11 4.85
C LEU A 127 -1.16 -7.09 4.41
N PHE A 128 -0.12 -7.28 5.22
CA PHE A 128 0.98 -8.20 4.93
C PHE A 128 0.66 -9.67 5.23
N GLN A 129 -0.45 -9.95 5.92
CA GLN A 129 -0.90 -11.30 6.28
C GLN A 129 -2.09 -11.79 5.44
N ASP A 130 -2.75 -10.90 4.69
CA ASP A 130 -3.85 -11.19 3.78
C ASP A 130 -3.40 -12.01 2.54
#